data_AF-A0AAE9Z4K6-F1
#
_entry.id   AF-A0AAE9Z4K6-F1
#
_cell.length_a   1.000
_cell.length_b   1.000
_cell.length_c   1.000
_cell.angle_alpha   90.00
_cell.angle_beta   90.00
_cell.angle_gamma   90.00
#
_symmetry.space_group_name_H-M   'P 1'
#
loop_
_entity.id
_entity.type
_entity.pdbx_description
1 polymer ?
#
loop_
_entity_poly.entity_id
_entity_poly.type
_entity_poly.pdbx_seq_one_letter_code
_entity_poly.pdbx_strand_id
1 'polypeptide(L)'
;MQGTAFKEKDLTSALVRIVKSSVATDGAISVSYIERTINQAGITRSPGISVYHMVEARALVLYAFNLDRYDTELKTALIYFIADYPVFRWSELRYFFSDPEKEIERVLHELKYTSRELEVDGEPEYVWSPRWLRTRTILKRLACRNRAGNSSFFEFLNYTPGRHAHDI
;
A
#
# COMPACT_ATOMS: atom_id res chain seq x y z
N MET A 1 3.54 3.34 -24.44
CA MET A 1 3.06 3.28 -23.04
C MET A 1 1.53 3.12 -22.91
N GLN A 2 0.80 2.57 -23.89
CA GLN A 2 -0.67 2.36 -23.78
C GLN A 2 -1.06 0.96 -23.25
N GLY A 3 -0.23 -0.07 -23.46
CA GLY A 3 -0.57 -1.45 -23.08
C GLY A 3 -0.43 -1.79 -21.59
N THR A 4 0.39 -1.06 -20.83
CA THR A 4 0.54 -1.24 -19.37
C THR A 4 -0.66 -0.66 -18.63
N ALA A 5 -1.08 0.56 -19.00
CA ALA A 5 -2.26 1.22 -18.43
C ALA A 5 -3.58 0.47 -18.71
N PHE A 6 -3.68 -0.23 -19.85
CA PHE A 6 -4.85 -1.05 -20.19
C PHE A 6 -4.97 -2.29 -19.28
N LYS A 7 -3.86 -3.01 -19.06
CA LYS A 7 -3.84 -4.20 -18.19
C LYS A 7 -4.12 -3.88 -16.73
N GLU A 8 -3.62 -2.73 -16.25
CA GLU A 8 -3.84 -2.26 -14.89
C GLU A 8 -5.31 -1.91 -14.64
N LYS A 9 -5.98 -1.28 -15.60
CA LYS A 9 -7.41 -0.94 -15.54
C LYS A 9 -8.31 -2.19 -15.54
N ASP A 10 -7.96 -3.22 -16.30
CA ASP A 10 -8.71 -4.48 -16.36
C ASP A 10 -8.55 -5.31 -15.07
N LEU A 11 -7.33 -5.40 -14.53
CA LEU A 11 -7.07 -6.06 -13.25
C LEU A 11 -7.79 -5.34 -12.09
N THR A 12 -7.73 -4.00 -12.09
CA THR A 12 -8.43 -3.17 -11.10
C THR A 12 -9.94 -3.38 -11.17
N SER A 13 -10.51 -3.36 -12.37
CA SER A 13 -11.95 -3.56 -12.57
C SER A 13 -12.38 -4.97 -12.16
N ALA A 14 -11.54 -5.98 -12.43
CA ALA A 14 -11.77 -7.36 -12.00
C ALA A 14 -11.73 -7.50 -10.47
N LEU A 15 -10.74 -6.91 -9.79
CA LEU A 15 -10.62 -6.96 -8.33
C LEU A 15 -11.77 -6.25 -7.63
N VAL A 16 -12.09 -5.03 -8.08
CA VAL A 16 -13.25 -4.29 -7.56
C VAL A 16 -14.53 -5.09 -7.80
N ARG A 17 -14.67 -5.77 -8.95
CA ARG A 17 -15.84 -6.62 -9.23
C ARG A 17 -15.89 -7.84 -8.31
N ILE A 18 -14.76 -8.51 -8.05
CA ILE A 18 -14.69 -9.66 -7.14
C ILE A 18 -15.14 -9.23 -5.74
N VAL A 19 -14.59 -8.14 -5.22
CA VAL A 19 -14.97 -7.61 -3.91
C VAL A 19 -16.42 -7.15 -3.88
N LYS A 20 -16.92 -6.44 -4.90
CA LYS A 20 -18.35 -6.07 -4.99
C LYS A 20 -19.27 -7.29 -4.98
N SER A 21 -18.89 -8.35 -5.69
CA SER A 21 -19.69 -9.57 -5.80
C SER A 21 -19.72 -10.35 -4.49
N SER A 22 -18.63 -10.30 -3.71
CA SER A 22 -18.56 -10.97 -2.41
C SER A 22 -19.31 -10.19 -1.31
N VAL A 23 -19.30 -8.86 -1.37
CA VAL A 23 -20.03 -7.96 -0.44
C VAL A 23 -21.54 -8.13 -0.52
N ALA A 24 -22.09 -8.39 -1.71
CA ALA A 24 -23.51 -8.65 -1.90
C ALA A 24 -24.00 -9.89 -1.12
N THR A 25 -23.07 -10.76 -0.68
CA THR A 25 -23.34 -12.01 0.02
C THR A 25 -23.21 -11.89 1.55
N ASP A 26 -22.30 -11.05 2.07
CA ASP A 26 -21.89 -11.04 3.49
C ASP A 26 -22.19 -9.73 4.28
N GLY A 27 -22.68 -8.65 3.64
CA GLY A 27 -22.91 -7.37 4.32
C GLY A 27 -21.68 -6.44 4.32
N ALA A 28 -21.63 -5.49 5.27
CA ALA A 28 -20.79 -4.27 5.21
C ALA A 28 -19.30 -4.49 4.84
N ILE A 29 -18.77 -3.60 3.99
CA ILE A 29 -17.38 -3.61 3.53
C ILE A 29 -16.45 -3.08 4.62
N SER A 30 -15.46 -3.87 5.00
CA SER A 30 -14.36 -3.45 5.87
C SER A 30 -13.01 -3.66 5.20
N VAL A 31 -11.98 -2.97 5.68
CA VAL A 31 -10.60 -3.09 5.21
C VAL A 31 -10.10 -4.54 5.31
N SER A 32 -10.31 -5.20 6.45
CA SER A 32 -9.89 -6.60 6.65
C SER A 32 -10.60 -7.58 5.72
N TYR A 33 -11.87 -7.29 5.39
CA TYR A 33 -12.60 -8.08 4.40
C TYR A 33 -11.97 -7.95 3.00
N ILE A 34 -11.64 -6.72 2.58
CA ILE A 34 -10.98 -6.44 1.30
C ILE A 34 -9.63 -7.17 1.22
N GLU A 35 -8.79 -7.03 2.24
CA GLU A 35 -7.47 -7.67 2.31
C GLU A 35 -7.59 -9.21 2.19
N ARG A 36 -8.55 -9.81 2.90
CA ARG A 36 -8.85 -11.24 2.80
C ARG A 36 -9.30 -11.64 1.39
N THR A 37 -10.18 -10.88 0.77
CA THR A 37 -10.68 -11.17 -0.59
C THR A 37 -9.56 -11.05 -1.63
N ILE A 38 -8.66 -10.07 -1.51
CA ILE A 38 -7.49 -9.93 -2.39
C ILE A 38 -6.60 -11.18 -2.28
N ASN A 39 -6.31 -11.63 -1.06
CA ASN A 39 -5.52 -12.84 -0.81
C ASN A 39 -6.21 -14.10 -1.37
N GLN A 40 -7.53 -14.24 -1.17
CA GLN A 40 -8.32 -15.36 -1.69
C GLN A 40 -8.42 -15.37 -3.22
N ALA A 41 -8.37 -14.20 -3.86
CA ALA A 41 -8.29 -14.06 -5.31
C ALA A 41 -6.92 -14.44 -5.90
N GLY A 42 -5.97 -14.88 -5.06
CA GLY A 42 -4.63 -15.33 -5.48
C GLY A 42 -3.65 -14.19 -5.70
N ILE A 43 -3.99 -12.96 -5.30
CA ILE A 43 -3.03 -11.84 -5.29
C ILE A 43 -2.27 -11.90 -3.98
N THR A 44 -1.12 -12.56 -4.05
CA THR A 44 -0.26 -12.81 -2.90
C THR A 44 1.19 -12.59 -3.30
N ARG A 45 2.10 -12.53 -2.32
CA ARG A 45 3.54 -12.52 -2.59
C ARG A 45 3.90 -13.77 -3.40
N SER A 46 4.53 -13.56 -4.54
CA SER A 46 5.04 -14.61 -5.43
C SER A 46 6.22 -14.04 -6.24
N PRO A 47 7.05 -14.86 -6.90
CA PRO A 47 8.14 -14.35 -7.74
C PRO A 47 7.59 -13.34 -8.77
N GLY A 48 8.02 -12.08 -8.67
CA GLY A 48 7.55 -10.97 -9.50
C GLY A 48 6.46 -10.08 -8.88
N ILE A 49 5.89 -10.45 -7.74
CA ILE A 49 4.93 -9.62 -6.98
C ILE A 49 5.59 -9.09 -5.70
N SER A 50 6.01 -7.82 -5.75
CA SER A 50 6.61 -7.11 -4.61
C SER A 50 5.56 -6.56 -3.64
N VAL A 51 6.00 -6.14 -2.44
CA VAL A 51 5.16 -5.41 -1.47
C VAL A 51 4.46 -4.22 -2.12
N TYR A 52 5.16 -3.50 -3.00
CA TYR A 52 4.59 -2.37 -3.77
C TYR A 52 3.32 -2.79 -4.53
N HIS A 53 3.36 -3.87 -5.29
CA HIS A 53 2.20 -4.35 -6.04
C HIS A 53 1.01 -4.71 -5.13
N MET A 54 1.29 -5.32 -3.98
CA MET A 54 0.26 -5.68 -3.00
C MET A 54 -0.44 -4.44 -2.43
N VAL A 55 0.34 -3.42 -2.04
CA VAL A 55 -0.23 -2.20 -1.45
C VAL A 55 -0.94 -1.32 -2.47
N GLU A 56 -0.49 -1.30 -3.73
CA GLU A 56 -1.19 -0.61 -4.81
C GLU A 56 -2.54 -1.28 -5.12
N ALA A 57 -2.57 -2.62 -5.22
CA ALA A 57 -3.82 -3.36 -5.41
C ALA A 57 -4.81 -3.10 -4.25
N ARG A 58 -4.32 -3.10 -3.00
CA ARG A 58 -5.12 -2.75 -1.83
C ARG A 58 -5.67 -1.32 -1.92
N ALA A 59 -4.81 -0.34 -2.19
CA ALA A 59 -5.19 1.07 -2.27
C ALA A 59 -6.24 1.33 -3.35
N LEU A 60 -6.09 0.72 -4.53
CA LEU A 60 -7.04 0.84 -5.63
C LEU A 60 -8.44 0.35 -5.23
N VAL A 61 -8.51 -0.80 -4.55
CA VAL A 61 -9.80 -1.35 -4.08
C VAL A 61 -10.39 -0.45 -3.00
N LEU A 62 -9.61 -0.04 -1.99
CA LEU A 62 -10.08 0.85 -0.91
C LEU A 62 -10.63 2.17 -1.45
N TYR A 63 -9.93 2.77 -2.41
CA TYR A 63 -10.37 4.00 -3.08
C TYR A 63 -11.73 3.82 -3.77
N ALA A 64 -11.93 2.71 -4.47
CA ALA A 64 -13.19 2.40 -5.14
C ALA A 64 -14.37 2.21 -4.17
N PHE A 65 -14.10 1.92 -2.89
CA PHE A 65 -15.10 1.76 -1.82
C PHE A 65 -15.17 2.94 -0.85
N ASN A 66 -14.47 4.04 -1.15
CA ASN A 66 -14.41 5.24 -0.32
C ASN A 66 -13.81 5.02 1.08
N LEU A 67 -12.86 4.11 1.21
CA LEU A 67 -12.14 3.84 2.45
C LEU A 67 -10.74 4.43 2.39
N ASP A 68 -10.28 5.04 3.48
CA ASP A 68 -8.93 5.60 3.62
C ASP A 68 -8.53 6.61 2.52
N ARG A 69 -9.53 7.29 1.94
CA ARG A 69 -9.36 8.37 0.94
C ARG A 69 -9.53 9.75 1.56
N TYR A 70 -8.76 10.72 1.12
CA TYR A 70 -8.81 12.09 1.64
C TYR A 70 -9.19 13.14 0.59
N ASP A 71 -9.08 12.84 -0.71
CA ASP A 71 -9.48 13.72 -1.80
C ASP A 71 -8.91 15.14 -1.67
N THR A 72 -9.77 16.13 -1.40
CA THR A 72 -9.39 17.55 -1.25
C THR A 72 -8.53 17.81 -0.02
N GLU A 73 -8.58 16.92 0.98
CA GLU A 73 -7.81 17.04 2.22
C GLU A 73 -6.47 16.29 2.18
N LEU A 74 -6.16 15.61 1.06
CA LEU A 74 -4.96 14.77 0.91
C LEU A 74 -3.67 15.49 1.34
N LYS A 75 -3.51 16.76 0.93
CA LYS A 75 -2.32 17.54 1.29
C LYS A 75 -2.18 17.76 2.79
N THR A 76 -3.28 18.08 3.46
CA THR A 76 -3.30 18.29 4.91
C THR A 76 -3.02 16.98 5.64
N ALA A 77 -3.65 15.89 5.23
CA ALA A 77 -3.44 14.57 5.81
C ALA A 77 -1.99 14.09 5.64
N LEU A 78 -1.38 14.30 4.46
CA LEU A 78 0.02 13.98 4.22
C LEU A 78 0.98 14.80 5.09
N ILE A 79 0.67 16.07 5.37
CA ILE A 79 1.48 16.90 6.29
C ILE A 79 1.47 16.32 7.70
N TYR A 80 0.29 15.91 8.20
CA TYR A 80 0.19 15.27 9.52
C TYR A 80 0.92 13.93 9.56
N PHE A 81 0.74 13.09 8.54
CA PHE A 81 1.47 11.82 8.43
C PHE A 81 2.99 12.04 8.41
N ILE A 82 3.49 13.03 7.68
CA ILE A 82 4.92 13.38 7.63
C ILE A 82 5.43 13.88 8.99
N ALA A 83 4.60 14.58 9.76
CA ALA A 83 4.99 15.03 11.09
C ALA A 83 5.30 13.84 12.02
N ASP A 84 4.46 12.80 11.97
CA ASP A 84 4.64 11.57 12.74
C ASP A 84 5.73 10.65 12.16
N TYR A 85 5.79 10.58 10.82
CA TYR A 85 6.73 9.74 10.08
C TYR A 85 7.54 10.58 9.07
N PRO A 86 8.59 11.31 9.51
CA PRO A 86 9.37 12.15 8.60
C PRO A 86 10.13 11.38 7.51
N VAL A 87 10.32 10.07 7.70
CA VAL A 87 10.92 9.13 6.74
C VAL A 87 10.09 7.85 6.81
N PHE A 88 9.58 7.41 5.67
CA PHE A 88 8.61 6.32 5.60
C PHE A 88 8.79 5.46 4.36
N ARG A 89 8.46 4.18 4.49
CA ARG A 89 8.32 3.24 3.38
C ARG A 89 6.99 3.52 2.67
N TRP A 90 6.93 3.29 1.38
CA TRP A 90 5.70 3.46 0.60
C TRP A 90 4.55 2.59 1.13
N SER A 91 4.86 1.37 1.55
CA SER A 91 3.92 0.44 2.18
C SER A 91 3.26 1.00 3.44
N GLU A 92 3.99 1.79 4.24
CA GLU A 92 3.48 2.44 5.45
C GLU A 92 2.54 3.59 5.11
N LEU A 93 2.83 4.34 4.06
CA LEU A 93 1.92 5.38 3.56
C LEU A 93 0.64 4.73 3.03
N ARG A 94 0.76 3.66 2.23
CA ARG A 94 -0.39 2.94 1.68
C ARG A 94 -1.27 2.23 2.69
N TYR A 95 -0.80 2.06 3.93
CA TYR A 95 -1.65 1.63 5.03
C TYR A 95 -2.76 2.66 5.33
N PHE A 96 -2.41 3.96 5.31
CA PHE A 96 -3.31 5.05 5.68
C PHE A 96 -4.00 5.75 4.50
N PHE A 97 -3.43 5.65 3.29
CA PHE A 97 -3.87 6.43 2.12
C PHE A 97 -4.20 5.55 0.93
N SER A 98 -5.46 5.60 0.49
CA SER A 98 -5.93 4.95 -0.72
C SER A 98 -5.95 5.87 -1.95
N ASP A 99 -5.71 7.18 -1.78
CA ASP A 99 -5.71 8.16 -2.87
C ASP A 99 -4.80 7.74 -4.05
N PRO A 100 -5.07 8.20 -5.29
CA PRO A 100 -4.30 7.77 -6.46
C PRO A 100 -2.80 8.06 -6.28
N GLU A 101 -1.95 7.12 -6.69
CA GLU A 101 -0.49 7.22 -6.53
C GLU A 101 0.05 8.56 -7.01
N LYS A 102 -0.31 8.94 -8.25
CA LYS A 102 0.14 10.19 -8.88
C LYS A 102 -0.22 11.44 -8.06
N GLU A 103 -1.36 11.42 -7.38
CA GLU A 103 -1.80 12.54 -6.56
C GLU A 103 -0.98 12.63 -5.26
N ILE A 104 -0.72 11.49 -4.62
CA ILE A 104 0.17 11.40 -3.46
C ILE A 104 1.58 11.86 -3.86
N GLU A 105 2.15 11.31 -4.93
CA GLU A 105 3.50 11.66 -5.38
C GLU A 105 3.63 13.14 -5.72
N ARG A 106 2.64 13.71 -6.41
CA ARG A 106 2.57 15.14 -6.71
C ARG A 106 2.68 15.98 -5.45
N VAL A 107 1.88 15.69 -4.43
CA VAL A 107 1.92 16.41 -3.15
C VAL A 107 3.25 16.21 -2.43
N LEU A 108 3.78 14.98 -2.38
CA LEU A 108 5.07 14.71 -1.73
C LEU A 108 6.21 15.51 -2.40
N HIS A 109 6.22 15.59 -3.73
CA HIS A 109 7.19 16.40 -4.46
C HIS A 109 7.03 17.91 -4.21
N GLU A 110 5.81 18.43 -4.11
CA GLU A 110 5.55 19.80 -3.67
C GLU A 110 6.19 20.08 -2.30
N LEU A 111 6.06 19.12 -1.38
CA LEU A 111 6.64 19.14 -0.03
C LEU A 111 8.16 18.85 0.00
N LYS A 112 8.81 18.78 -1.16
CA LYS A 112 10.27 18.53 -1.31
C LYS A 112 10.72 17.14 -0.83
N TYR A 113 9.82 16.17 -0.86
CA TYR A 113 10.15 14.76 -0.67
C TYR A 113 10.54 14.10 -1.98
N THR A 114 11.32 13.02 -1.88
CA THR A 114 11.72 12.16 -2.99
C THR A 114 11.64 10.71 -2.57
N SER A 115 11.30 9.84 -3.53
CA SER A 115 11.42 8.39 -3.39
C SER A 115 12.82 7.92 -3.73
N ARG A 116 13.28 6.87 -3.04
CA ARG A 116 14.47 6.07 -3.38
C ARG A 116 14.14 4.61 -3.10
N GLU A 117 14.48 3.72 -4.02
CA GLU A 117 14.47 2.29 -3.73
C GLU A 117 15.66 1.96 -2.83
N LEU A 118 15.39 1.39 -1.66
CA LEU A 118 16.40 1.03 -0.67
C LEU A 118 16.12 -0.37 -0.16
N GLU A 119 17.18 -1.10 0.18
CA GLU A 119 17.05 -2.35 0.92
C GLU A 119 16.77 -2.04 2.39
N VAL A 120 15.61 -2.47 2.88
CA VAL A 120 15.16 -2.31 4.26
C VAL A 120 14.67 -3.67 4.75
N ASP A 121 15.20 -4.12 5.88
CA ASP A 121 14.87 -5.44 6.46
C ASP A 121 15.09 -6.62 5.49
N GLY A 122 16.07 -6.49 4.57
CA GLY A 122 16.42 -7.52 3.58
C GLY A 122 15.55 -7.53 2.32
N GLU A 123 14.62 -6.57 2.17
CA GLU A 123 13.79 -6.43 0.98
C GLU A 123 13.91 -5.05 0.33
N PRO A 124 13.83 -4.94 -1.01
CA PRO A 124 13.75 -3.65 -1.69
C PRO A 124 12.39 -3.00 -1.45
N GLU A 125 12.38 -1.80 -0.90
CA GLU A 125 11.19 -0.96 -0.75
C GLU A 125 11.46 0.48 -1.21
N TYR A 126 10.44 1.12 -1.77
CA TYR A 126 10.46 2.55 -2.03
C TYR A 126 10.33 3.32 -0.71
N VAL A 127 11.33 4.16 -0.42
CA VAL A 127 11.39 4.97 0.78
C VAL A 127 11.30 6.44 0.41
N TRP A 128 10.35 7.14 1.02
CA TRP A 128 10.14 8.57 0.86
C TRP A 128 10.76 9.34 2.02
N SER A 129 11.46 10.42 1.66
CA SER A 129 12.17 11.26 2.62
C SER A 129 12.39 12.67 2.06
N PRO A 130 12.70 13.67 2.90
CA PRO A 130 13.15 14.96 2.42
C PRO A 130 14.37 14.82 1.51
N ARG A 131 14.36 15.51 0.36
CA ARG A 131 15.36 15.33 -0.71
C ARG A 131 16.83 15.46 -0.29
N TRP A 132 17.11 16.18 0.79
CA TRP A 132 18.46 16.43 1.32
C TRP A 132 18.96 15.38 2.31
N LEU A 133 18.12 14.43 2.76
CA LEU A 133 18.58 13.39 3.69
C LEU A 133 19.50 12.39 2.98
N ARG A 134 20.60 12.03 3.67
CA ARG A 134 21.52 10.99 3.22
C ARG A 134 20.93 9.61 3.50
N THR A 135 21.22 8.64 2.63
CA THR A 135 20.73 7.24 2.77
C THR A 135 21.03 6.64 4.14
N ARG A 136 22.25 6.84 4.68
CA ARG A 136 22.59 6.38 6.04
C ARG A 136 21.66 6.94 7.12
N THR A 137 21.26 8.21 7.01
CA THR A 137 20.34 8.85 7.94
C THR A 137 18.93 8.31 7.79
N ILE A 138 18.50 8.05 6.55
CA ILE A 138 17.20 7.43 6.23
C ILE A 138 17.10 6.05 6.89
N LEU A 139 18.07 5.18 6.64
CA LEU A 139 18.11 3.82 7.21
C LEU A 139 18.14 3.84 8.73
N LYS A 140 18.97 4.71 9.34
CA LYS A 140 18.99 4.88 10.80
C LYS A 140 17.63 5.29 11.36
N ARG A 141 16.92 6.22 10.70
CA ARG A 141 15.59 6.67 11.14
C ARG A 141 14.56 5.56 11.03
N LEU A 142 14.59 4.77 9.95
CA LEU A 142 13.70 3.62 9.80
C LEU A 142 13.95 2.55 10.85
N ALA A 143 15.22 2.25 11.16
CA ALA A 143 15.60 1.24 12.15
C ALA A 143 15.27 1.64 13.61
N CYS A 144 15.19 2.94 13.91
CA CYS A 144 14.94 3.44 15.27
C CYS A 144 13.45 3.62 15.60
N ARG A 145 12.53 3.13 14.75
CA ARG A 145 11.08 3.26 14.99
C ARG A 145 10.34 1.99 14.63
N ASN A 146 9.15 1.84 15.19
CA ASN A 146 8.22 0.81 14.74
C ASN A 146 7.71 1.14 13.33
N ARG A 147 7.47 0.10 12.54
CA ARG A 147 6.82 0.21 11.24
C ARG A 147 5.37 0.66 11.43
N ALA A 148 4.92 1.62 10.64
CA ALA A 148 3.53 2.08 10.69
C ALA A 148 2.61 1.03 10.06
N GLY A 149 1.51 0.73 10.73
CA GLY A 149 0.61 -0.37 10.39
C GLY A 149 0.25 -1.21 11.62
N ASN A 150 -0.65 -2.17 11.42
CA ASN A 150 -1.05 -3.14 12.44
C ASN A 150 -0.69 -4.57 11.98
N SER A 151 -0.85 -5.53 12.89
CA SER A 151 -0.51 -6.94 12.61
C SER A 151 -1.27 -7.50 11.41
N SER A 152 -2.57 -7.20 11.28
CA SER A 152 -3.40 -7.71 10.17
C SER A 152 -2.92 -7.22 8.80
N PHE A 153 -2.46 -5.97 8.71
CA PHE A 153 -1.89 -5.43 7.49
C PHE A 153 -0.59 -6.15 7.10
N PHE A 154 0.29 -6.44 8.08
CA PHE A 154 1.52 -7.17 7.79
C PHE A 154 1.25 -8.65 7.47
N GLU A 155 0.22 -9.26 8.06
CA GLU A 155 -0.26 -10.59 7.66
C GLU A 155 -0.75 -10.59 6.22
N PHE A 156 -1.52 -9.56 5.82
CA PHE A 156 -1.93 -9.38 4.43
C PHE A 156 -0.72 -9.30 3.49
N LEU A 157 0.26 -8.44 3.80
CA LEU A 157 1.43 -8.25 2.95
C LEU A 157 2.29 -9.50 2.79
N ASN A 158 2.35 -10.36 3.80
CA ASN A 158 3.20 -11.55 3.84
C ASN A 158 2.42 -12.85 3.60
N TYR A 159 1.14 -12.76 3.25
CA TYR A 159 0.31 -13.92 3.04
C TYR A 159 0.87 -14.80 1.91
N THR A 160 1.02 -16.09 2.21
CA THR A 160 1.47 -17.11 1.27
C THR A 160 0.43 -18.24 1.21
N PRO A 161 -0.19 -18.50 0.05
CA PRO A 161 -1.18 -19.55 -0.08
C PRO A 161 -0.51 -20.92 0.12
N GLY A 162 -0.96 -21.69 1.12
CA GLY A 162 -0.48 -23.05 1.42
C GLY A 162 0.11 -23.27 2.81
N ARG A 163 0.42 -22.21 3.60
CA ARG A 163 0.89 -22.39 4.99
C ARG A 163 -0.22 -22.77 6.00
N HIS A 164 -1.49 -22.64 5.63
CA HIS A 164 -2.63 -23.03 6.49
C HIS A 164 -3.35 -24.31 6.03
N ALA A 165 -2.86 -25.01 5.01
CA ALA A 165 -3.49 -26.23 4.50
C ALA A 165 -2.98 -27.52 5.19
N HIS A 166 -2.06 -27.42 6.16
CA HIS A 166 -1.44 -28.57 6.81
C HIS A 166 -1.65 -28.67 8.33
N ASP A 167 -2.38 -27.75 8.94
CA ASP A 167 -2.72 -27.79 10.37
C ASP A 167 -4.24 -27.81 10.59
N ILE A 168 -4.94 -28.82 10.06
CA ILE A 168 -6.22 -29.33 10.59
C ILE A 168 -6.22 -30.86 10.42
#